data_AF-A0A2V8YIV4-F1
#
_entry.id   AF-A0A2V8YIV4-F1
#
_cell.length_a   1.000
_cell.length_b   1.000
_cell.length_c   1.000
_cell.angle_alpha   90.00
_cell.angle_beta   90.00
_cell.angle_gamma   90.00
#
_symmetry.space_group_name_H-M   'P 1'
#
loop_
_entity.id
_entity.type
_entity.pdbx_description
1 polymer ?
#
loop_
_entity_poly.entity_id
_entity_poly.type
_entity_poly.pdbx_seq_one_letter_code
_entity_poly.pdbx_strand_id
1 'polypeptide(L)'
;MGAPVYAELLAHPKATESFVNGFLADTGIDVDYEFQQSVWLEAGRRFARYARRRRRTARHGPKRLLADFIIGSHALKQADRLMTLDPKRYKTRFSGIKADHMEDGSTSVHYVS
;
A
#
# COMPACT_ATOMS: atom_id res chain seq x y z
N MET A 1 -3.24 8.15 -0.74
CA MET A 1 -3.02 6.79 -0.20
C MET A 1 -4.33 6.02 -0.21
N GLY A 2 -4.36 4.72 -0.49
CA GLY A 2 -5.62 3.96 -0.47
C GLY A 2 -6.09 3.54 0.93
N ALA A 3 -7.41 3.45 1.15
CA ALA A 3 -8.02 3.08 2.43
C ALA A 3 -7.50 1.79 3.12
N PRO A 4 -7.10 0.71 2.42
CA PRO A 4 -6.51 -0.45 3.09
C PRO A 4 -5.20 -0.12 3.82
N VAL A 5 -4.41 0.86 3.34
CA VAL A 5 -3.19 1.29 4.02
C VAL A 5 -3.53 2.08 5.28
N TYR A 6 -4.59 2.90 5.25
CA TYR A 6 -5.12 3.57 6.45
C TYR A 6 -5.51 2.54 7.53
N ALA A 7 -6.22 1.47 7.14
CA ALA A 7 -6.57 0.38 8.05
C ALA A 7 -5.33 -0.36 8.59
N GLU A 8 -4.28 -0.55 7.78
CA GLU A 8 -3.01 -1.13 8.22
C GLU A 8 -2.29 -0.24 9.24
N LEU A 9 -2.29 1.08 9.06
CA LEU A 9 -1.72 2.03 10.02
C LEU A 9 -2.46 1.98 11.36
N LEU A 10 -3.79 1.96 11.34
CA LEU A 10 -4.61 1.85 12.56
C LEU A 10 -4.41 0.53 13.30
N ALA A 11 -4.06 -0.55 12.61
CA ALA A 11 -3.83 -1.85 13.24
C ALA A 11 -2.52 -1.90 14.06
N HIS A 12 -1.67 -0.89 13.97
CA HIS A 12 -0.46 -0.83 14.77
C HIS A 12 -0.82 -0.61 16.26
N PRO A 13 -0.25 -1.39 17.22
CA PRO A 13 -0.68 -1.36 18.63
C PRO A 13 -0.59 0.00 19.35
N LYS A 14 0.22 0.91 18.81
CA LYS A 14 0.40 2.28 19.34
C LYS A 14 -0.33 3.34 18.53
N ALA A 15 -0.96 2.98 17.42
CA ALA A 15 -1.69 3.92 16.60
C ALA A 15 -3.07 4.18 17.20
N THR A 16 -3.47 5.45 17.16
CA THR A 16 -4.85 5.88 17.37
C THR A 16 -5.34 6.56 16.10
N GLU A 17 -6.65 6.67 15.93
CA GLU A 17 -7.22 7.38 14.79
C GLU A 17 -6.76 8.84 14.73
N SER A 18 -6.69 9.51 15.89
CA SER A 18 -6.16 10.87 15.98
C SER A 18 -4.70 10.96 15.58
N PHE A 19 -3.87 9.99 15.94
CA PHE A 19 -2.46 9.97 15.55
C PHE A 19 -2.31 9.79 14.04
N VAL A 20 -3.04 8.83 13.44
CA VAL A 20 -2.99 8.56 12.00
C VAL A 20 -3.50 9.77 11.21
N ASN A 21 -4.62 10.37 11.61
CA ASN A 21 -5.15 11.56 10.95
C ASN A 21 -4.22 12.77 11.08
N GLY A 22 -3.60 12.98 12.26
CA GLY A 22 -2.60 14.04 12.45
C GLY A 22 -1.40 13.86 11.53
N PHE A 23 -0.84 12.64 11.49
CA PHE A 23 0.27 12.31 10.60
C PHE A 23 -0.07 12.55 9.11
N LEU A 24 -1.26 12.16 8.67
CA LEU A 24 -1.69 12.35 7.29
C LEU A 24 -1.89 13.83 6.95
N ALA A 25 -2.43 14.62 7.89
CA ALA A 25 -2.55 16.07 7.74
C ALA A 25 -1.18 16.74 7.66
N ASP A 26 -0.25 16.39 8.55
CA ASP A 26 1.11 16.95 8.59
C ASP A 26 1.92 16.63 7.33
N THR A 27 1.63 15.50 6.68
CA THR A 27 2.30 15.06 5.45
C THR A 27 1.56 15.44 4.16
N GLY A 28 0.38 16.05 4.26
CA GLY A 28 -0.47 16.36 3.11
C GLY A 28 -0.92 15.13 2.33
N ILE A 29 -1.04 13.98 2.99
CA ILE A 29 -1.45 12.73 2.33
C ILE A 29 -2.96 12.58 2.40
N ASP A 30 -3.60 12.67 1.24
CA ASP A 30 -5.02 12.35 1.12
C ASP A 30 -5.28 10.85 1.17
N VAL A 31 -6.39 10.45 1.79
CA VAL A 31 -6.89 9.07 1.77
C VAL A 31 -7.97 8.92 0.72
N ASP A 32 -7.73 8.03 -0.22
CA ASP A 32 -8.69 7.61 -1.21
C ASP A 32 -9.48 6.40 -0.69
N TYR A 33 -10.75 6.65 -0.36
CA TYR A 33 -11.70 5.62 0.07
C TYR A 33 -12.48 5.01 -1.10
N GLU A 34 -12.45 5.63 -2.28
CA GLU A 34 -13.30 5.29 -3.41
C GLU A 34 -12.49 4.76 -4.59
N PHE A 35 -12.19 3.47 -4.55
CA PHE A 35 -11.46 2.85 -5.64
C PHE A 35 -12.34 2.60 -6.87
N GLN A 36 -11.95 3.20 -8.00
CA GLN A 36 -12.59 2.89 -9.28
C GLN A 36 -12.46 1.41 -9.65
N GLN A 37 -13.39 0.92 -10.48
CA GLN A 37 -13.43 -0.45 -10.99
C GLN A 37 -12.07 -0.96 -11.54
N SER A 38 -11.28 -0.08 -12.16
CA SER A 38 -9.98 -0.42 -12.74
C SER A 38 -8.99 -0.99 -11.71
N VAL A 39 -9.03 -0.52 -10.46
CA VAL A 39 -8.21 -1.01 -9.34
C VAL A 39 -8.59 -2.43 -8.97
N TRP A 40 -9.88 -2.70 -8.82
CA TRP A 40 -10.41 -4.02 -8.46
C TRP A 40 -10.09 -5.07 -9.52
N LEU A 41 -10.27 -4.72 -10.81
CA LEU A 41 -9.94 -5.61 -11.92
C LEU A 41 -8.44 -5.93 -11.96
N GLU A 42 -7.58 -4.92 -11.73
CA GLU A 42 -6.13 -5.09 -11.75
C GLU A 42 -5.63 -5.95 -10.57
N ALA A 43 -6.21 -5.73 -9.38
CA ALA A 43 -5.94 -6.51 -8.18
C ALA A 43 -6.31 -7.98 -8.39
N GLY A 44 -7.52 -8.25 -8.91
CA GLY A 44 -8.00 -9.60 -9.19
C GLY A 44 -7.11 -10.35 -10.18
N ARG A 45 -6.70 -9.70 -11.28
CA ARG A 45 -5.78 -10.28 -12.27
C ARG A 45 -4.43 -10.68 -11.66
N ARG A 46 -3.86 -9.82 -10.81
CA ARG A 46 -2.57 -10.08 -10.15
C ARG A 46 -2.67 -11.16 -9.08
N PHE A 47 -3.73 -11.14 -8.27
CA PHE A 47 -3.98 -12.15 -7.26
C PHE A 47 -4.17 -13.53 -7.89
N ALA A 48 -4.93 -13.62 -9.00
CA ALA A 48 -5.10 -14.87 -9.73
C ALA A 48 -3.75 -15.45 -10.23
N ARG A 49 -2.87 -14.60 -10.77
CA ARG A 49 -1.51 -15.00 -11.18
C ARG A 49 -0.67 -15.48 -10.00
N TYR A 50 -0.74 -14.78 -8.87
CA TYR A 50 -0.07 -15.21 -7.64
C TYR A 50 -0.59 -16.57 -7.13
N ALA A 51 -1.90 -16.74 -7.04
CA ALA A 51 -2.53 -17.96 -6.56
C ALA A 51 -2.17 -19.17 -7.43
N ARG A 52 -2.18 -19.02 -8.76
CA ARG A 52 -1.73 -20.05 -9.70
C ARG A 52 -0.27 -20.45 -9.47
N ARG A 53 0.64 -19.47 -9.36
CA ARG A 53 2.08 -19.71 -9.09
C ARG A 53 2.29 -20.42 -7.75
N ARG A 54 1.55 -20.01 -6.71
CA ARG A 54 1.66 -20.59 -5.38
C ARG A 54 1.19 -22.05 -5.33
N ARG A 55 0.07 -22.39 -5.98
CA ARG A 55 -0.40 -23.78 -6.09
C ARG A 55 0.63 -24.69 -6.76
N ARG A 56 1.33 -24.19 -7.79
CA ARG A 56 2.36 -24.95 -8.50
C ARG A 56 3.66 -25.16 -7.73
N THR A 57 3.97 -24.34 -6.73
CA THR A 57 5.32 -24.26 -6.15
C THR A 57 5.42 -24.79 -4.72
N ALA A 58 4.37 -25.40 -4.17
CA ALA A 58 4.30 -25.95 -2.80
C ALA A 58 5.05 -25.08 -1.76
N ARG A 59 4.98 -23.74 -1.91
CA ARG A 59 5.84 -22.84 -1.14
C ARG A 59 5.38 -22.80 0.31
N HIS A 60 6.27 -23.22 1.21
CA HIS A 60 6.19 -22.98 2.64
C HIS A 60 6.58 -21.53 2.92
N GLY A 61 5.67 -20.76 3.53
CA GLY A 61 5.85 -19.35 3.86
C GLY A 61 4.51 -18.60 3.94
N PRO A 62 4.47 -17.38 4.49
CA PRO A 62 3.22 -16.65 4.71
C PRO A 62 2.40 -16.46 3.43
N LYS A 63 1.07 -16.61 3.51
CA LYS A 63 0.14 -16.28 2.42
C LYS A 63 0.12 -14.77 2.21
N ARG A 64 0.23 -14.33 0.97
CA ARG A 64 -0.02 -12.93 0.61
C ARG A 64 -1.52 -12.70 0.66
N LEU A 65 -1.92 -11.60 1.26
CA LEU A 65 -3.33 -11.24 1.42
C LEU A 65 -3.81 -10.53 0.16
N LEU A 66 -5.11 -10.56 -0.11
CA LEU A 66 -5.70 -9.80 -1.22
C LEU A 66 -5.42 -8.29 -1.08
N ALA A 67 -5.37 -7.80 0.16
CA ALA A 67 -5.04 -6.42 0.50
C ALA A 67 -3.73 -5.93 -0.16
N ASP A 68 -2.64 -6.73 -0.12
CA ASP A 68 -1.36 -6.41 -0.77
C ASP A 68 -1.55 -6.08 -2.28
N PHE A 69 -2.48 -6.80 -2.93
CA PHE A 69 -2.75 -6.63 -4.37
C PHE A 69 -3.66 -5.45 -4.65
N ILE A 70 -4.60 -5.16 -3.76
CA ILE A 70 -5.46 -3.97 -3.84
C ILE A 70 -4.60 -2.71 -3.67
N ILE A 71 -3.77 -2.65 -2.63
CA ILE A 71 -2.87 -1.51 -2.35
C ILE A 71 -1.96 -1.23 -3.55
N GLY A 72 -1.28 -2.26 -4.06
CA GLY A 72 -0.40 -2.08 -5.21
C GLY A 72 -1.15 -1.72 -6.50
N SER A 73 -2.41 -2.16 -6.66
CA SER A 73 -3.20 -1.80 -7.84
C SER A 73 -3.77 -0.39 -7.76
N HIS A 74 -4.17 0.06 -6.57
CA HIS A 74 -4.52 1.46 -6.29
C HIS A 74 -3.34 2.36 -6.61
N ALA A 75 -2.18 2.06 -6.04
CA ALA A 75 -0.96 2.84 -6.28
C ALA A 75 -0.52 2.87 -7.74
N LEU A 76 -0.83 1.83 -8.52
CA LEU A 76 -0.52 1.81 -9.95
C LEU A 76 -1.52 2.60 -10.80
N LYS A 77 -2.78 2.73 -10.36
CA LYS A 77 -3.87 3.24 -11.20
C LYS A 77 -4.36 4.62 -10.82
N GLN A 78 -4.25 5.00 -9.55
CA GLN A 78 -4.91 6.19 -9.00
C GLN A 78 -4.00 7.03 -8.09
N ALA A 79 -2.85 6.52 -7.65
CA ALA A 79 -1.94 7.29 -6.80
C ALA A 79 -0.69 7.76 -7.57
N ASP A 80 -0.25 8.97 -7.26
CA ASP A 80 1.04 9.49 -7.73
C ASP A 80 2.23 8.78 -7.06
N ARG A 81 2.04 8.33 -5.81
CA ARG A 81 3.07 7.70 -4.97
C ARG A 81 2.49 6.75 -3.93
N LEU A 82 3.24 5.69 -3.59
CA LEU A 82 2.93 4.75 -2.52
C LEU A 82 3.88 4.95 -1.34
N MET A 83 3.34 5.34 -0.19
CA MET A 83 4.08 5.35 1.07
C MET A 83 3.94 3.99 1.77
N THR A 84 5.05 3.35 2.14
CA THR A 84 5.03 2.02 2.74
C THR A 84 6.29 1.72 3.57
N LEU A 85 6.16 0.86 4.57
CA LEU A 85 7.30 0.33 5.34
C LEU A 85 8.12 -0.72 4.56
N ASP A 86 7.62 -1.25 3.44
CA ASP A 86 8.34 -2.23 2.60
C ASP A 86 8.26 -1.86 1.10
N PRO A 87 8.97 -0.81 0.65
CA PRO A 87 8.90 -0.34 -0.73
C PRO A 87 9.49 -1.34 -1.72
N LYS A 88 10.48 -2.15 -1.30
CA LYS A 88 11.08 -3.20 -2.14
C LYS A 88 10.03 -4.22 -2.57
N ARG A 89 9.13 -4.64 -1.66
CA ARG A 89 8.06 -5.60 -1.95
C ARG A 89 7.12 -5.18 -3.06
N TYR A 90 6.80 -3.88 -3.14
CA TYR A 90 5.88 -3.34 -4.15
C TYR A 90 6.58 -3.12 -5.49
N LYS A 91 7.79 -2.55 -5.50
CA LYS A 91 8.58 -2.32 -6.73
C LYS A 91 8.83 -3.61 -7.52
N THR A 92 9.05 -4.75 -6.85
CA THR A 92 9.27 -6.04 -7.54
C THR A 92 8.01 -6.58 -8.24
N ARG A 93 6.80 -6.21 -7.79
CA ARG A 93 5.53 -6.78 -8.30
C ARG A 93 4.76 -5.84 -9.21
N PHE A 94 5.02 -4.55 -9.10
CA PHE A 94 4.32 -3.49 -9.81
C PHE A 94 5.36 -2.56 -10.45
N SER A 95 5.71 -2.86 -11.69
CA SER A 95 6.57 -2.00 -12.49
C SER A 95 5.87 -0.65 -12.71
N GLY A 96 6.58 0.45 -12.42
CA GLY A 96 6.07 1.82 -12.64
C GLY A 96 5.53 2.53 -11.40
N ILE A 97 5.43 1.85 -10.25
CA ILE A 97 5.06 2.53 -9.00
C ILE A 97 6.25 3.32 -8.44
N LYS A 98 6.04 4.61 -8.14
CA LYS A 98 6.91 5.38 -7.26
C LYS A 98 6.55 5.03 -5.82
N ALA A 99 7.43 4.32 -5.12
CA ALA A 99 7.22 3.93 -3.72
C ALA A 99 8.34 4.44 -2.82
N ASP A 100 7.95 5.09 -1.73
CA ASP A 100 8.83 5.68 -0.73
C ASP A 100 8.73 4.93 0.59
N HIS A 101 9.83 4.94 1.33
CA HIS A 101 9.88 4.38 2.68
C HIS A 101 9.24 5.36 3.66
N MET A 102 8.37 4.87 4.53
CA MET A 102 7.88 5.63 5.67
C MET A 102 8.96 5.61 6.76
N GLU A 103 9.68 6.71 6.97
CA GLU A 103 10.56 6.85 8.15
C GLU A 103 9.73 6.80 9.42
N ASP A 104 10.28 6.26 10.51
CA ASP A 104 9.62 6.37 11.81
C ASP A 104 9.38 7.86 12.10
N GLY A 105 8.22 8.20 12.65
CA GLY A 105 7.68 9.57 12.72
C GLY A 105 8.45 10.56 13.60
N SER A 106 9.78 10.59 13.51
CA SER A 106 10.66 11.44 14.30
C SER A 106 11.33 12.56 13.49
N THR A 107 11.22 12.62 12.16
CA THR A 107 11.82 13.71 11.37
C THR A 107 10.87 14.26 10.32
N SER A 108 10.54 15.55 10.48
CA SER A 108 9.90 16.39 9.49
C SER A 108 10.68 16.35 8.18
N VAL A 109 10.14 15.66 7.16
CA VAL A 109 10.78 15.64 5.83
C VAL A 109 10.33 16.87 5.07
N HIS A 110 11.24 17.84 5.00
CA HIS A 110 11.23 18.94 4.04
C HIS A 110 10.97 18.41 2.62
N TYR A 111 9.85 18.79 2.01
CA TYR A 111 9.70 18.79 0.56
C TYR A 111 9.73 20.24 0.08
N VAL A 112 10.77 20.57 -0.68
CA VAL A 112 10.90 21.82 -1.43
C VAL A 112 9.86 21.78 -2.56
N SER A 113 9.14 22.89 -2.72
CA SER A 113 8.11 23.17 -3.73
C SER A 113 8.54 22.87 -5.16
#